data_AF-A0A4R3DV03-F1
#
_entry.id   AF-A0A4R3DV03-F1
#
_cell.length_a   1.000
_cell.length_b   1.000
_cell.length_c   1.000
_cell.angle_alpha   90.00
_cell.angle_beta   90.00
_cell.angle_gamma   90.00
#
_symmetry.space_group_name_H-M   'P 1'
#
loop_
_entity.id
_entity.type
_entity.pdbx_description
1 polymer ?
#
loop_
_entity_poly.entity_id
_entity_poly.type
_entity_poly.pdbx_seq_one_letter_code
_entity_poly.pdbx_strand_id
1 'polypeptide(L)'
;MRRWLALAGFVAVMVTATSARAEMAAKLWLERYDAAGDGKPVYEIQIRSIENGISWVQASLKTEKTICPPGNLVLQDKQIVSILREASRRNPDIADAPLGAALFYSLRGVFPCDKR
;
A
#
# COMPACT_ATOMS: atom_id res chain seq x y z
N MET A 1 -7.65 -48.85 26.69
CA MET A 1 -6.96 -48.49 25.44
C MET A 1 -7.86 -47.62 24.54
N ARG A 2 -8.16 -46.35 24.87
CA ARG A 2 -8.99 -45.49 23.98
C ARG A 2 -9.04 -43.99 24.34
N ARG A 3 -7.91 -43.39 24.72
CA ARG A 3 -7.87 -41.94 25.07
C ARG A 3 -6.71 -41.14 24.47
N TRP A 4 -5.80 -41.79 23.75
CA TRP A 4 -4.55 -41.16 23.27
C TRP A 4 -4.54 -40.83 21.77
N LEU A 5 -5.59 -41.17 21.02
CA LEU A 5 -5.67 -40.89 19.58
C LEU A 5 -6.24 -39.49 19.25
N ALA A 6 -6.82 -38.78 20.23
CA ALA A 6 -7.41 -37.46 20.00
C ALA A 6 -6.39 -36.30 20.05
N LEU A 7 -5.22 -36.50 20.67
CA LEU A 7 -4.22 -35.43 20.80
C LEU A 7 -3.34 -35.23 19.57
N ALA A 8 -3.16 -36.26 18.74
CA ALA A 8 -2.28 -36.19 17.57
C ALA A 8 -2.89 -35.39 16.40
N GLY A 9 -4.22 -35.29 16.33
CA GLY A 9 -4.91 -34.56 15.25
C GLY A 9 -4.93 -33.04 15.42
N PHE A 10 -4.82 -32.52 16.65
CA PHE A 10 -4.97 -31.09 16.92
C PHE A 10 -3.68 -30.28 16.73
N VAL A 11 -2.52 -30.94 16.86
CA VAL A 11 -1.20 -30.29 16.71
C VAL A 11 -0.82 -30.06 15.24
N ALA A 12 -1.32 -30.90 14.32
CA ALA A 12 -1.00 -30.79 12.89
C ALA A 12 -1.66 -29.59 12.17
N VAL A 13 -2.73 -29.02 12.74
CA VAL A 13 -3.46 -27.89 12.13
C VAL A 13 -2.80 -26.53 12.44
N MET A 14 -1.93 -26.45 13.45
CA MET A 14 -1.29 -25.17 13.84
C MET A 14 -0.03 -24.82 13.05
N VAL A 15 0.48 -25.70 12.18
CA VAL A 15 1.74 -25.48 11.43
C VAL A 15 1.51 -24.86 10.04
N THR A 16 0.26 -24.75 9.57
CA THR A 16 -0.07 -23.97 8.37
C THR A 16 -0.40 -22.52 8.70
N ALA A 17 0.37 -21.90 9.60
CA ALA A 17 0.42 -20.45 9.71
C ALA A 17 1.05 -19.93 8.40
N THR A 18 0.23 -19.84 7.35
CA THR A 18 0.61 -19.06 6.17
C THR A 18 0.97 -17.68 6.69
N SER A 19 2.13 -17.17 6.29
CA SER A 19 2.39 -15.76 6.46
C SER A 19 1.30 -15.06 5.68
N ALA A 20 0.27 -14.58 6.37
CA ALA A 20 -0.61 -13.59 5.81
C ALA A 20 0.33 -12.47 5.38
N ARG A 21 0.56 -12.34 4.07
CA ARG A 21 1.36 -11.27 3.49
C ARG A 21 0.52 -10.00 3.57
N ALA A 22 0.26 -9.58 4.80
CA ALA A 22 -0.32 -8.29 5.10
C ALA A 22 0.65 -7.27 4.53
N GLU A 23 0.11 -6.41 3.68
CA GLU A 23 0.85 -5.29 3.14
C GLU A 23 1.40 -4.45 4.30
N MET A 24 2.65 -3.99 4.15
CA MET A 24 3.34 -3.20 5.16
C MET A 24 2.62 -1.87 5.40
N ALA A 25 2.58 -1.39 6.64
CA ALA A 25 2.12 -0.04 6.94
C ALA A 25 2.99 1.02 6.25
N ALA A 26 2.39 2.11 5.79
CA ALA A 26 3.09 3.17 5.06
C ALA A 26 4.24 3.79 5.86
N LYS A 27 4.06 3.97 7.17
CA LYS A 27 5.09 4.48 8.07
C LYS A 27 6.34 3.61 8.07
N LEU A 28 6.17 2.30 8.31
CA LEU A 28 7.28 1.35 8.31
C LEU A 28 7.94 1.25 6.92
N TRP A 29 7.14 1.37 5.86
CA TRP A 29 7.66 1.41 4.50
C TRP A 29 8.54 2.64 4.26
N LEU A 30 8.11 3.84 4.69
CA LEU A 30 8.87 5.08 4.58
C LEU A 30 10.18 5.02 5.37
N GLU A 31 10.14 4.46 6.59
CA GLU A 31 11.34 4.23 7.40
C GLU A 31 12.35 3.32 6.68
N ARG A 32 11.87 2.23 6.08
CA ARG A 32 12.73 1.31 5.31
C ARG A 32 13.24 1.93 4.02
N TYR A 33 12.43 2.72 3.32
CA TYR A 33 12.84 3.47 2.14
C TYR A 33 13.99 4.42 2.50
N ASP A 34 13.87 5.16 3.60
CA ASP A 34 14.90 6.12 4.03
C ASP A 34 16.21 5.40 4.43
N ALA A 35 16.11 4.23 5.05
CA ALA A 35 17.26 3.41 5.43
C ALA A 35 17.89 2.61 4.27
N ALA A 36 17.24 2.51 3.11
CA ALA A 36 17.63 1.56 2.06
C ALA A 36 18.94 1.90 1.35
N GLY A 37 19.45 3.14 1.42
CA GLY A 37 20.66 3.54 0.69
C GLY A 37 20.56 3.23 -0.80
N ASP A 38 21.49 2.44 -1.33
CA ASP A 38 21.51 1.97 -2.72
C ASP A 38 20.34 1.02 -3.06
N GLY A 39 19.62 0.51 -2.07
CA GLY A 39 18.43 -0.33 -2.24
C GLY A 39 17.15 0.44 -2.55
N LYS A 40 17.15 1.78 -2.54
CA LYS A 40 15.98 2.62 -2.84
C LYS A 40 15.26 2.29 -4.15
N PRO A 41 15.95 1.95 -5.27
CA PRO A 41 15.28 1.63 -6.52
C PRO A 41 14.27 0.48 -6.40
N VAL A 42 14.50 -0.51 -5.51
CA VAL A 42 13.55 -1.62 -5.30
C VAL A 42 12.24 -1.14 -4.69
N TYR A 43 12.33 -0.21 -3.72
CA TYR A 43 11.16 0.42 -3.12
C TYR A 43 10.45 1.34 -4.12
N GLU A 44 11.19 2.07 -4.95
CA GLU A 44 10.64 2.93 -6.01
C GLU A 44 9.83 2.11 -7.03
N ILE A 45 10.33 0.94 -7.44
CA ILE A 45 9.59 -0.01 -8.30
C ILE A 45 8.31 -0.51 -7.60
N GLN A 46 8.39 -0.81 -6.30
CA GLN A 46 7.23 -1.27 -5.53
C GLN A 46 6.13 -0.20 -5.49
N ILE A 47 6.46 1.04 -5.09
CA ILE A 47 5.47 2.11 -4.97
C ILE A 47 4.91 2.51 -6.34
N ARG A 48 5.74 2.49 -7.39
CA ARG A 48 5.31 2.67 -8.78
C ARG A 48 4.28 1.63 -9.20
N SER A 49 4.51 0.37 -8.86
CA SER A 49 3.61 -0.73 -9.23
C SER A 49 2.24 -0.57 -8.59
N ILE A 50 2.18 -0.08 -7.36
CA ILE A 50 0.93 0.25 -6.65
C ILE A 50 0.25 1.45 -7.32
N GLU A 51 0.99 2.52 -7.62
CA GLU A 51 0.45 3.70 -8.32
C GLU A 51 -0.15 3.34 -9.69
N ASN A 52 0.54 2.51 -10.46
CA ASN A 52 0.03 1.98 -11.73
C ASN A 52 -1.27 1.18 -11.54
N GLY A 53 -1.36 0.35 -10.51
CA GLY A 53 -2.59 -0.37 -10.18
C GLY A 53 -3.75 0.59 -9.87
N ILE A 54 -3.49 1.64 -9.08
CA ILE A 54 -4.47 2.68 -8.78
C ILE A 54 -4.90 3.40 -10.06
N SER A 55 -3.95 3.76 -10.93
CA SER A 55 -4.26 4.48 -12.17
C SER A 55 -5.09 3.63 -13.14
N TRP A 56 -4.84 2.33 -13.25
CA TRP A 56 -5.67 1.41 -14.03
C TRP A 56 -7.09 1.33 -13.51
N VAL A 57 -7.26 1.20 -12.18
CA VAL A 57 -8.59 1.20 -11.57
C VAL A 57 -9.31 2.51 -11.88
N GLN A 58 -8.68 3.67 -11.65
CA GLN A 58 -9.30 4.98 -11.92
C GLN A 58 -9.58 5.20 -13.42
N ALA A 59 -8.76 4.66 -14.32
CA ALA A 59 -9.00 4.72 -15.76
C ALA A 59 -10.17 3.83 -16.21
N SER A 60 -10.38 2.68 -15.54
CA SER A 60 -11.49 1.76 -15.83
C SER A 60 -12.87 2.30 -15.42
N LEU A 61 -12.90 3.23 -14.45
CA LEU A 61 -14.12 3.86 -13.97
C LEU A 61 -14.66 4.86 -15.01
N LYS A 62 -15.88 4.60 -15.50
CA LYS A 62 -16.60 5.52 -16.42
C LYS A 62 -17.18 6.74 -15.70
N THR A 63 -17.66 6.53 -14.49
CA THR A 63 -18.19 7.52 -13.55
C THR A 63 -17.49 7.31 -12.20
N GLU A 64 -17.59 8.28 -11.28
CA GLU A 64 -17.09 8.13 -9.89
C GLU A 64 -15.56 8.00 -9.73
N LYS A 65 -14.80 8.62 -10.64
CA LYS A 65 -13.37 8.83 -10.38
C LYS A 65 -13.21 9.64 -9.09
N THR A 66 -12.28 9.23 -8.26
CA THR A 66 -11.96 9.91 -7.01
C THR A 66 -10.59 10.57 -7.05
N ILE A 67 -9.75 10.18 -8.01
CA ILE A 67 -8.41 10.73 -8.24
C ILE A 67 -8.35 11.27 -9.69
N CYS A 68 -8.10 12.56 -9.85
CA CYS A 68 -8.08 13.28 -11.13
C CYS A 68 -6.78 14.06 -11.31
N PRO A 69 -5.66 13.39 -11.65
CA PRO A 69 -4.42 14.09 -11.96
C PRO A 69 -4.54 14.86 -13.30
N PRO A 70 -3.75 15.92 -13.52
CA PRO A 70 -3.66 16.59 -14.82
C PRO A 70 -3.27 15.59 -15.93
N GLY A 71 -3.87 15.73 -17.12
CA GLY A 71 -3.78 14.71 -18.18
C GLY A 71 -2.38 14.45 -18.76
N ASN A 72 -1.43 15.35 -18.55
CA ASN A 72 -0.03 15.23 -18.96
C ASN A 72 0.93 15.05 -17.76
N LEU A 73 0.41 14.84 -16.55
CA LEU A 73 1.24 14.63 -15.37
C LEU A 73 1.69 13.18 -15.32
N VAL A 74 3.01 12.98 -15.36
CA VAL A 74 3.64 11.71 -15.02
C VAL A 74 4.42 11.93 -13.72
N LEU A 75 3.96 11.31 -12.64
CA LEU A 75 4.67 11.38 -11.36
C LEU A 75 5.97 10.59 -11.47
N GLN A 76 7.08 11.13 -10.97
CA GLN A 76 8.33 10.41 -10.74
C GLN A 76 8.26 9.63 -9.42
N ASP A 77 9.07 8.58 -9.26
CA ASP A 77 8.98 7.70 -8.07
C ASP A 77 9.18 8.48 -6.77
N LYS A 78 10.16 9.40 -6.76
CA LYS A 78 10.42 10.29 -5.62
C LYS A 78 9.27 11.24 -5.33
N GLN A 79 8.51 11.66 -6.35
CA GLN A 79 7.31 12.49 -6.14
C GLN A 79 6.21 11.67 -5.48
N ILE A 80 6.03 10.40 -5.87
CA ILE A 80 5.08 9.49 -5.22
C ILE A 80 5.44 9.30 -3.75
N VAL A 81 6.73 9.05 -3.44
CA VAL A 81 7.20 8.92 -2.06
C VAL A 81 6.98 10.21 -1.27
N SER A 82 7.22 11.38 -1.88
CA SER A 82 6.98 12.68 -1.24
C SER A 82 5.50 12.89 -0.89
N ILE A 83 4.59 12.55 -1.83
CA ILE A 83 3.14 12.61 -1.62
C ILE A 83 2.73 11.72 -0.45
N LEU A 84 3.18 10.46 -0.44
CA LEU A 84 2.89 9.51 0.64
C LEU A 84 3.42 10.01 2.00
N ARG A 85 4.64 10.54 2.00
CA ARG A 85 5.29 11.08 3.21
C ARG A 85 4.52 12.26 3.77
N GLU A 86 4.11 13.19 2.92
CA GLU A 86 3.36 14.36 3.35
C GLU A 86 1.98 14.00 3.89
N ALA A 87 1.26 13.08 3.22
CA ALA A 87 -0.02 12.59 3.70
C ALA A 87 0.11 11.85 5.04
N SER A 88 1.13 10.99 5.19
CA SER A 88 1.42 10.27 6.44
C SER A 88 1.78 11.21 7.59
N ARG A 89 2.47 12.33 7.31
CA ARG A 89 2.78 13.35 8.32
C ARG A 89 1.54 14.11 8.79
N ARG A 90 0.60 14.38 7.89
CA ARG A 90 -0.63 15.14 8.20
C ARG A 90 -1.72 14.28 8.84
N ASN A 91 -1.73 12.98 8.59
CA ASN A 91 -2.74 12.07 9.08
C ASN A 91 -2.12 10.74 9.56
N PRO A 92 -2.08 10.49 10.90
CA PRO A 92 -1.60 9.23 11.46
C PRO A 92 -2.31 7.99 10.91
N ASP A 93 -3.62 8.09 10.61
CA ASP A 93 -4.37 6.96 10.05
C ASP A 93 -3.86 6.55 8.66
N ILE A 94 -3.36 7.52 7.86
CA ILE A 94 -2.71 7.23 6.57
C ILE A 94 -1.34 6.58 6.81
N ALA A 95 -0.61 7.01 7.83
CA ALA A 95 0.70 6.45 8.15
C ALA A 95 0.61 4.97 8.59
N ASP A 96 -0.42 4.63 9.36
CA ASP A 96 -0.63 3.29 9.89
C ASP A 96 -1.40 2.36 8.94
N ALA A 97 -1.98 2.91 7.86
CA ALA A 97 -2.68 2.13 6.84
C ALA A 97 -1.72 1.27 5.99
N PRO A 98 -2.22 0.15 5.40
CA PRO A 98 -1.50 -0.61 4.39
C PRO A 98 -1.02 0.28 3.24
N LEU A 99 0.19 0.07 2.74
CA LEU A 99 0.88 0.95 1.79
C LEU A 99 0.02 1.36 0.58
N GLY A 100 -0.71 0.44 -0.03
CA GLY A 100 -1.58 0.70 -1.17
C GLY A 100 -2.78 1.55 -0.83
N ALA A 101 -3.41 1.29 0.32
CA ALA A 101 -4.50 2.13 0.82
C ALA A 101 -4.00 3.53 1.19
N ALA A 102 -2.87 3.62 1.87
CA ALA A 102 -2.23 4.89 2.20
C ALA A 102 -1.90 5.70 0.95
N LEU A 103 -1.32 5.07 -0.08
CA LEU A 103 -1.02 5.74 -1.35
C LEU A 103 -2.30 6.20 -2.06
N PHE A 104 -3.34 5.36 -2.11
CA PHE A 104 -4.63 5.72 -2.69
C PHE A 104 -5.21 6.98 -2.03
N TYR A 105 -5.28 7.01 -0.69
CA TYR A 105 -5.79 8.17 0.03
C TYR A 105 -4.90 9.41 -0.13
N SER A 106 -3.58 9.22 -0.21
CA SER A 106 -2.62 10.29 -0.46
C SER A 106 -2.84 10.92 -1.84
N LEU A 107 -2.94 10.11 -2.89
CA LEU A 107 -3.19 10.57 -4.25
C LEU A 107 -4.56 11.23 -4.38
N ARG A 108 -5.60 10.69 -3.73
CA ARG A 108 -6.94 11.30 -3.66
C ARG A 108 -6.92 12.68 -2.99
N GLY A 109 -6.09 12.86 -1.97
CA GLY A 109 -5.93 14.15 -1.30
C GLY A 109 -5.21 15.19 -2.16
N VAL A 110 -4.25 14.77 -2.99
CA VAL A 110 -3.48 15.67 -3.86
C VAL A 110 -4.22 15.99 -5.17
N PHE A 111 -4.93 15.02 -5.72
CA PHE A 111 -5.65 15.12 -6.98
C PHE A 111 -7.14 14.84 -6.81
N PRO A 112 -7.87 15.60 -5.97
CA PRO A 112 -9.30 15.40 -5.86
C PRO A 112 -9.97 15.67 -7.21
N CYS A 113 -10.96 14.86 -7.57
CA CYS A 113 -11.86 15.22 -8.66
C CYS A 113 -12.78 16.35 -8.19
N ASP A 114 -12.70 17.52 -8.81
CA ASP A 114 -13.70 18.59 -8.62
C ASP A 114 -15.09 18.02 -8.92
N LYS A 115 -16.04 18.18 -8.00
CA LYS A 115 -17.46 18.11 -8.34
C LYS A 115 -17.80 19.39 -9.12
N ARG A 116 -17.50 19.44 -10.41
CA ARG A 116 -18.03 20.47 -11.30
C ARG A 116 -19.11 19.86 -12.17
#